data_AF-A0A1C2C7T6-F1
#
_entry.id   AF-A0A1C2C7T6-F1
#
_cell.length_a   1.000
_cell.length_b   1.000
_cell.length_c   1.000
_cell.angle_alpha   90.00
_cell.angle_beta   90.00
_cell.angle_gamma   90.00
#
_symmetry.space_group_name_H-M   'P 1'
#
loop_
_entity.id
_entity.type
_entity.pdbx_description
1 polymer ?
#
loop_
_entity_poly.entity_id
_entity_poly.type
_entity_poly.pdbx_seq_one_letter_code
_entity_poly.pdbx_strand_id
1 'polypeptide(L)'
;MSSNNDSISKTLIVVISLCLVCAIVVSTAAVQLRPAQQANKKLDSQINILRSVGLVEGSAPAARVAELFNQHIETRLVNLSTGEIDASCDRSCAENFDYRKALKDGRALAQPDDVASIRRISEFAPVYLTYDTERNLKAIVLPVHGYGLWSTMHAFLALEVDGNTIIGLNYYEQGETPGLGGEIENPRWRAQFVGKQLTNEAGELALSILKPGNADPQSAHQVDGLSGATLTANGVQNTFTFWIGENGFGPFLAKVRQGALSNG
;
A
#
# COMPACT_ATOMS: atom_id res chain seq x y z
N MET A 1 -54.57 -17.96 -32.20
CA MET A 1 -54.84 -16.81 -31.30
C MET A 1 -53.53 -16.47 -30.62
N SER A 2 -52.94 -15.31 -30.94
CA SER A 2 -51.70 -14.84 -30.30
C SER A 2 -52.06 -14.32 -28.91
N SER A 3 -51.62 -15.01 -27.86
CA SER A 3 -51.75 -14.51 -26.50
C SER A 3 -50.81 -13.33 -26.32
N ASN A 4 -51.34 -12.11 -26.12
CA ASN A 4 -50.53 -10.95 -25.75
C ASN A 4 -49.80 -11.26 -24.43
N ASN A 5 -48.51 -11.57 -24.53
CA ASN A 5 -47.70 -11.97 -23.39
C ASN A 5 -47.15 -10.76 -22.62
N ASP A 6 -47.25 -9.57 -23.20
CA ASP A 6 -46.87 -8.30 -22.59
C ASP A 6 -48.03 -7.70 -21.81
N SER A 7 -47.96 -7.83 -20.48
CA SER A 7 -48.83 -7.17 -19.53
C SER A 7 -47.95 -6.54 -18.45
N ILE A 8 -48.26 -5.30 -18.06
CA ILE A 8 -47.55 -4.53 -17.02
C ILE A 8 -47.41 -5.37 -15.74
N SER A 9 -48.44 -6.16 -15.39
CA SER A 9 -48.41 -7.04 -14.22
C SER A 9 -47.39 -8.18 -14.36
N LYS A 10 -47.26 -8.79 -15.54
CA LYS A 10 -46.27 -9.85 -15.79
C LYS A 10 -44.86 -9.28 -15.77
N THR A 11 -44.65 -8.11 -16.37
CA THR A 11 -43.37 -7.41 -16.32
C THR A 11 -42.96 -7.11 -14.88
N LEU A 12 -43.88 -6.63 -14.04
CA LEU A 12 -43.62 -6.35 -12.63
C LEU A 12 -43.24 -7.62 -11.86
N ILE A 13 -43.96 -8.74 -12.08
CA ILE A 13 -43.65 -10.03 -11.44
C ILE A 13 -42.27 -10.53 -11.87
N VAL A 14 -41.93 -10.44 -13.15
CA VAL A 14 -40.61 -10.84 -13.67
C VAL A 14 -39.50 -10.02 -13.05
N VAL A 15 -39.65 -8.69 -12.98
CA VAL A 15 -38.65 -7.80 -12.37
C VAL A 15 -38.48 -8.11 -10.88
N ILE A 16 -39.57 -8.23 -10.12
CA ILE A 16 -39.49 -8.56 -8.69
C ILE A 16 -38.84 -9.92 -8.47
N SER A 17 -39.20 -10.92 -9.28
CA SER A 17 -38.65 -12.28 -9.19
C SER A 17 -37.16 -12.28 -9.53
N LEU A 18 -36.76 -11.60 -10.59
CA LEU A 18 -35.36 -11.46 -10.99
C LEU A 18 -34.56 -10.73 -9.92
N CYS A 19 -35.05 -9.60 -9.41
CA CYS A 19 -34.42 -8.86 -8.32
C CYS A 19 -34.25 -9.73 -7.06
N LEU A 20 -35.28 -10.50 -6.70
CA LEU A 20 -35.24 -11.41 -5.55
C LEU A 20 -34.18 -12.50 -5.74
N VAL A 21 -34.17 -13.17 -6.90
CA VAL A 21 -33.20 -14.22 -7.21
C VAL A 21 -31.78 -13.65 -7.22
N CYS A 22 -31.55 -12.52 -7.89
CA CYS A 22 -30.25 -11.84 -7.91
C CYS A 22 -29.79 -11.43 -6.50
N ALA A 23 -30.69 -10.88 -5.67
CA ALA A 23 -30.37 -10.49 -4.30
C ALA A 23 -29.97 -11.70 -3.44
N ILE A 24 -30.68 -12.83 -3.55
CA ILE A 24 -30.36 -14.06 -2.82
C ILE A 24 -29.00 -14.58 -3.24
N VAL A 25 -28.73 -14.69 -4.56
CA VAL A 25 -27.46 -15.19 -5.09
C VAL A 25 -26.28 -14.31 -4.63
N VAL A 26 -26.39 -12.98 -4.81
CA VAL A 26 -25.32 -12.04 -4.43
C VAL A 26 -25.10 -12.03 -2.93
N SER A 27 -26.17 -11.99 -2.12
CA SER A 27 -26.06 -11.99 -0.66
C SER A 27 -25.43 -13.28 -0.13
N THR A 28 -25.84 -14.43 -0.67
CA THR A 28 -25.32 -15.74 -0.25
C THR A 28 -23.84 -15.85 -0.59
N ALA A 29 -23.45 -15.51 -1.82
CA ALA A 29 -22.05 -15.50 -2.22
C ALA A 29 -21.22 -14.54 -1.35
N ALA A 30 -21.72 -13.33 -1.12
CA ALA A 30 -21.01 -12.34 -0.30
C ALA A 30 -20.81 -12.83 1.15
N VAL A 31 -21.83 -13.39 1.80
CA VAL A 31 -21.72 -13.82 3.21
C VAL A 31 -20.84 -15.06 3.34
N GLN A 32 -20.97 -16.04 2.45
CA GLN A 32 -20.18 -17.28 2.53
C GLN A 32 -18.71 -17.08 2.16
N LEU A 33 -18.39 -16.24 1.16
CA LEU A 33 -17.00 -16.04 0.73
C LEU A 33 -16.24 -15.01 1.56
N ARG A 34 -16.92 -14.12 2.31
CA ARG A 34 -16.27 -13.06 3.11
C ARG A 34 -15.13 -13.57 4.01
N PRO A 35 -15.28 -14.64 4.81
CA PRO A 35 -14.20 -15.11 5.67
C PRO A 35 -12.97 -15.56 4.88
N ALA A 36 -13.18 -16.30 3.77
CA ALA A 36 -12.10 -16.74 2.90
C ALA A 36 -11.41 -15.56 2.20
N GLN A 37 -12.17 -14.55 1.77
CA GLN A 37 -11.62 -13.32 1.19
C GLN A 37 -10.78 -12.53 2.20
N GLN A 38 -11.24 -12.42 3.45
CA GLN A 38 -10.48 -11.75 4.53
C GLN A 38 -9.17 -12.48 4.84
N ALA A 39 -9.22 -13.82 4.94
CA ALA A 39 -8.03 -14.64 5.13
C ALA A 39 -7.03 -14.47 3.98
N ASN A 40 -7.50 -14.49 2.72
CA ASN A 40 -6.66 -14.29 1.55
C ASN A 40 -6.06 -12.89 1.48
N LYS A 41 -6.82 -11.84 1.83
CA LYS A 41 -6.31 -10.45 1.89
C LYS A 41 -5.23 -10.28 2.96
N LYS A 42 -5.44 -10.88 4.14
CA LYS A 42 -4.43 -10.87 5.21
C LYS A 42 -3.16 -11.59 4.76
N LEU A 43 -3.31 -12.79 4.20
CA LEU A 43 -2.19 -13.57 3.69
C LEU A 43 -1.43 -12.82 2.59
N ASP A 44 -2.12 -12.24 1.62
CA ASP A 44 -1.51 -11.47 0.55
C ASP A 44 -0.76 -10.24 1.08
N SER A 45 -1.34 -9.51 2.05
CA SER A 45 -0.65 -8.39 2.70
C SER A 45 0.64 -8.84 3.38
N GLN A 46 0.61 -9.95 4.14
CA GLN A 46 1.79 -10.51 4.80
C GLN A 46 2.87 -10.94 3.79
N ILE A 47 2.47 -11.60 2.70
CA ILE A 47 3.38 -11.98 1.61
C ILE A 47 4.06 -10.74 1.04
N ASN A 48 3.30 -9.69 0.74
CA ASN A 48 3.82 -8.50 0.10
C ASN A 48 4.72 -7.66 1.03
N ILE A 49 4.45 -7.66 2.35
CA ILE A 49 5.38 -7.11 3.35
C ILE A 49 6.69 -7.90 3.32
N LEU A 50 6.64 -9.24 3.40
CA LEU A 50 7.85 -10.08 3.38
C LEU A 50 8.64 -9.95 2.07
N ARG A 51 7.96 -9.81 0.93
CA ARG A 51 8.59 -9.56 -0.38
C ARG A 51 9.31 -8.22 -0.42
N SER A 52 8.77 -7.18 0.21
CA SER A 52 9.39 -5.85 0.21
C SER A 52 10.77 -5.84 0.90
N VAL A 53 11.00 -6.78 1.82
CA VAL A 53 12.27 -6.96 2.54
C VAL A 53 13.06 -8.20 2.10
N GLY A 54 12.66 -8.85 1.00
CA GLY A 54 13.39 -10.01 0.43
C GLY A 54 13.30 -11.32 1.23
N LEU A 55 12.38 -11.45 2.20
CA LEU A 55 12.23 -12.68 3.00
C LEU A 55 11.44 -13.78 2.27
N VAL A 56 10.70 -13.43 1.22
CA VAL A 56 9.95 -14.36 0.38
C VAL A 56 10.11 -13.95 -1.09
N GLU A 57 10.40 -14.93 -1.94
CA GLU A 57 10.37 -14.78 -3.39
C GLU A 57 9.23 -15.63 -3.97
N GLY A 58 8.45 -15.07 -4.91
CA GLY A 58 7.37 -15.80 -5.58
C GLY A 58 6.25 -16.24 -4.64
N SER A 59 5.72 -17.46 -4.84
CA SER A 59 4.63 -18.02 -4.04
C SER A 59 5.18 -18.82 -2.86
N ALA A 60 4.59 -18.63 -1.67
CA ALA A 60 4.92 -19.38 -0.47
C ALA A 60 3.66 -19.97 0.16
N PRO A 61 3.72 -21.18 0.77
CA PRO A 61 2.60 -21.74 1.51
C PRO A 61 2.18 -20.82 2.66
N ALA A 62 0.87 -20.73 2.92
CA ALA A 62 0.32 -19.85 3.96
C ALA A 62 0.95 -20.05 5.34
N ALA A 63 1.23 -21.31 5.73
CA ALA A 63 1.89 -21.63 7.00
C ALA A 63 3.30 -21.03 7.10
N ARG A 64 4.07 -21.07 6.01
CA ARG A 64 5.43 -20.50 5.98
C ARG A 64 5.41 -18.98 6.03
N VAL A 65 4.44 -18.35 5.37
CA VAL A 65 4.23 -16.90 5.44
C VAL A 65 3.92 -16.47 6.86
N ALA A 66 2.98 -17.16 7.53
CA ALA A 66 2.60 -16.85 8.90
C ALA A 66 3.78 -17.03 9.87
N GLU A 67 4.59 -18.09 9.69
CA GLU A 67 5.80 -18.32 10.48
C GLU A 67 6.81 -17.17 10.32
N LEU A 68 7.19 -16.85 9.08
CA LEU A 68 8.14 -15.78 8.78
C LEU A 68 7.64 -14.42 9.28
N PHE A 69 6.35 -14.12 9.09
CA PHE A 69 5.76 -12.89 9.56
C PHE A 69 5.81 -12.80 11.08
N ASN A 70 5.40 -13.86 11.80
CA ASN A 70 5.41 -13.85 13.26
C ASN A 70 6.82 -13.75 13.84
N GLN A 71 7.81 -14.37 13.18
CA GLN A 71 9.20 -14.40 13.60
C GLN A 71 9.91 -13.07 13.36
N HIS A 72 9.72 -12.47 12.18
CA HIS A 72 10.52 -11.32 11.73
C HIS A 72 9.77 -10.00 11.78
N ILE A 73 8.44 -10.00 11.71
CA ILE A 73 7.65 -8.77 11.60
C ILE A 73 6.97 -8.43 12.91
N GLU A 74 7.13 -7.18 13.30
CA GLU A 74 6.45 -6.57 14.41
C GLU A 74 5.66 -5.36 13.93
N THR A 75 4.33 -5.41 14.10
CA THR A 75 3.45 -4.31 13.68
C THR A 75 3.34 -3.29 14.81
N ARG A 76 3.41 -2.00 14.45
CA ARG A 76 3.18 -0.85 15.33
C ARG A 76 2.23 0.12 14.65
N LEU A 77 1.45 0.88 15.42
CA LEU A 77 0.71 2.02 14.90
C LEU A 77 1.49 3.29 15.14
N VAL A 78 1.52 4.16 14.14
CA VAL A 78 2.14 5.48 14.20
C VAL A 78 1.06 6.52 13.97
N ASN A 79 1.03 7.54 14.82
CA ASN A 79 0.24 8.73 14.59
C ASN A 79 0.93 9.57 13.49
N LEU A 80 0.27 9.76 12.35
CA LEU A 80 0.87 10.43 11.19
C LEU A 80 1.09 11.93 11.43
N SER A 81 0.38 12.55 12.37
CA SER A 81 0.55 13.97 12.67
C SER A 81 1.77 14.23 13.57
N THR A 82 2.07 13.32 14.50
CA THR A 82 3.17 13.49 15.47
C THR A 82 4.42 12.67 15.12
N GLY A 83 4.26 11.63 14.30
CA GLY A 83 5.30 10.64 14.00
C GLY A 83 5.60 9.70 15.17
N GLU A 84 4.77 9.67 16.21
CA GLU A 84 4.98 8.84 17.39
C GLU A 84 4.32 7.47 17.25
N ILE A 85 4.99 6.44 17.78
CA ILE A 85 4.38 5.13 17.96
C ILE A 85 3.32 5.25 19.06
N ASP A 86 2.12 4.75 18.79
CA ASP A 86 1.02 4.77 19.74
C ASP A 86 1.30 3.82 20.91
N ALA A 87 1.63 4.39 22.07
CA ALA A 87 1.90 3.63 23.28
C ALA A 87 0.65 2.96 23.88
N SER A 88 -0.56 3.38 23.48
CA SER A 88 -1.82 2.78 23.94
C SER A 88 -2.21 1.51 23.18
N CYS A 89 -1.58 1.26 22.04
CA CYS A 89 -1.87 0.14 21.16
C CYS A 89 -0.73 -0.88 21.18
N ASP A 90 -0.97 -2.03 21.82
CA ASP A 90 -0.04 -3.14 21.82
C ASP A 90 0.02 -3.86 20.45
N ARG A 91 0.83 -4.92 20.36
CA ARG A 91 0.97 -5.71 19.13
C ARG A 91 -0.36 -6.29 18.64
N SER A 92 -1.22 -6.75 19.55
CA SER A 92 -2.51 -7.36 19.17
C SER A 92 -3.46 -6.29 18.62
N CYS A 93 -3.50 -5.12 19.24
CA CYS A 93 -4.23 -3.97 18.74
C CYS A 93 -3.75 -3.57 17.32
N ALA A 94 -2.44 -3.46 17.11
CA ALA A 94 -1.87 -3.06 15.82
C ALA A 94 -2.12 -4.08 14.70
N GLU A 95 -2.03 -5.38 14.99
CA GLU A 95 -2.29 -6.47 14.02
C GLU A 95 -3.75 -6.58 13.60
N ASN A 96 -4.69 -6.11 14.44
CA ASN A 96 -6.12 -6.12 14.17
C ASN A 96 -6.64 -4.77 13.61
N PHE A 97 -5.75 -3.80 13.39
CA PHE A 97 -6.11 -2.50 12.85
C PHE A 97 -6.53 -2.58 11.38
N ASP A 98 -7.78 -2.28 11.07
CA ASP A 98 -8.28 -2.20 9.69
C ASP A 98 -7.91 -0.86 9.06
N TYR A 99 -6.71 -0.79 8.49
CA TYR A 99 -6.19 0.44 7.88
C TYR A 99 -7.03 0.91 6.68
N ARG A 100 -7.59 -0.01 5.88
CA ARG A 100 -8.44 0.36 4.73
C ARG A 100 -9.74 1.01 5.18
N LYS A 101 -10.33 0.54 6.29
CA LYS A 101 -11.46 1.22 6.91
C LYS A 101 -11.05 2.57 7.51
N ALA A 102 -9.94 2.62 8.23
CA ALA A 102 -9.44 3.86 8.84
C ALA A 102 -9.16 4.96 7.80
N LEU A 103 -8.65 4.61 6.62
CA LEU A 103 -8.48 5.55 5.50
C LEU A 103 -9.82 6.12 5.00
N LYS A 104 -10.88 5.30 4.95
CA LYS A 104 -12.22 5.76 4.55
C LYS A 104 -12.86 6.67 5.59
N ASP A 105 -12.66 6.37 6.87
CA ASP A 105 -13.24 7.14 7.97
C ASP A 105 -12.39 8.36 8.36
N GLY A 106 -11.13 8.40 7.92
CA GLY A 106 -10.13 9.42 8.27
C GLY A 106 -10.44 10.84 7.78
N ARG A 107 -9.57 11.82 8.04
CA ARG A 107 -9.83 13.22 7.67
C ARG A 107 -9.85 13.41 6.15
N ALA A 108 -10.67 14.34 5.65
CA ALA A 108 -10.65 14.74 4.26
C ALA A 108 -9.39 15.55 3.94
N LEU A 109 -8.88 15.36 2.72
CA LEU A 109 -7.79 16.14 2.14
C LEU A 109 -8.33 17.00 0.99
N ALA A 110 -7.79 18.19 0.87
CA ALA A 110 -8.05 19.10 -0.24
C ALA A 110 -6.72 19.49 -0.89
N GLN A 111 -6.76 20.01 -2.11
CA GLN A 111 -5.57 20.62 -2.71
C GLN A 111 -5.19 21.88 -1.93
N PRO A 112 -3.88 22.16 -1.72
CA PRO A 112 -2.72 21.46 -2.27
C PRO A 112 -2.23 20.22 -1.48
N ASP A 113 -2.83 19.92 -0.33
CA ASP A 113 -2.37 18.83 0.56
C ASP A 113 -2.63 17.42 -0.01
N ASP A 114 -3.60 17.27 -0.92
CA ASP A 114 -3.95 15.99 -1.57
C ASP A 114 -3.15 15.70 -2.86
N VAL A 115 -1.83 15.90 -2.86
CA VAL A 115 -1.00 15.73 -4.08
C VAL A 115 -1.08 14.31 -4.66
N ALA A 116 -1.23 13.29 -3.81
CA ALA A 116 -1.40 11.89 -4.21
C ALA A 116 -2.84 11.52 -4.63
N SER A 117 -3.79 12.47 -4.57
CA SER A 117 -5.21 12.28 -4.92
C SER A 117 -5.88 11.11 -4.19
N ILE A 118 -5.54 10.93 -2.91
CA ILE A 118 -6.08 9.87 -2.04
C ILE A 118 -7.35 10.30 -1.32
N ARG A 119 -7.70 11.59 -1.36
CA ARG A 119 -8.92 12.23 -0.81
C ARG A 119 -9.05 12.22 0.70
N ARG A 120 -8.56 11.18 1.37
CA ARG A 120 -8.67 11.00 2.81
C ARG A 120 -7.42 10.34 3.35
N ILE A 121 -7.13 10.62 4.62
CA ILE A 121 -6.01 10.02 5.34
C ILE A 121 -6.44 9.67 6.76
N SER A 122 -5.99 8.51 7.23
CA SER A 122 -6.18 8.07 8.62
C SER A 122 -5.29 8.88 9.57
N GLU A 123 -5.70 9.04 10.82
CA GLU A 123 -4.81 9.61 11.84
C GLU A 123 -3.65 8.67 12.17
N PHE A 124 -3.91 7.36 12.16
CA PHE A 124 -2.92 6.32 12.44
C PHE A 124 -2.65 5.47 11.20
N ALA A 125 -1.40 5.06 11.02
CA ALA A 125 -1.01 4.07 10.02
C ALA A 125 -0.16 2.96 10.64
N PRO A 126 -0.29 1.72 10.16
CA PRO A 126 0.59 0.65 10.58
C PRO A 126 1.99 0.84 9.95
N VAL A 127 3.01 0.55 10.74
CA VAL A 127 4.39 0.36 10.28
C VAL A 127 4.84 -1.04 10.68
N TYR A 128 5.62 -1.68 9.83
CA TYR A 128 6.09 -3.05 10.05
C TYR A 128 7.60 -3.03 10.25
N LEU A 129 8.02 -3.32 11.48
CA LEU A 129 9.42 -3.37 11.88
C LEU A 129 9.93 -4.79 11.64
N THR A 130 10.98 -4.92 10.83
CA THR A 130 11.56 -6.20 10.44
C THR A 130 12.83 -6.46 11.24
N TYR A 131 12.87 -7.60 11.92
CA TYR A 131 13.98 -8.04 12.77
C TYR A 131 14.66 -9.29 12.22
N ASP A 132 15.96 -9.43 12.46
CA ASP A 132 16.65 -10.71 12.27
C ASP A 132 16.35 -11.70 13.40
N THR A 133 16.93 -12.90 13.33
CA THR A 133 16.77 -13.95 14.34
C THR A 133 17.34 -13.59 15.71
N GLU A 134 18.25 -12.61 15.78
CA GLU A 134 18.87 -12.11 17.00
C GLU A 134 18.13 -10.88 17.56
N ARG A 135 16.99 -10.50 16.96
CA ARG A 135 16.18 -9.33 17.32
C ARG A 135 16.87 -7.99 17.06
N ASN A 136 17.81 -7.94 16.12
CA ASN A 136 18.30 -6.67 15.60
C ASN A 136 17.32 -6.13 14.54
N LEU A 137 16.95 -4.86 14.64
CA LEU A 137 16.13 -4.20 13.62
C LEU A 137 16.93 -4.12 12.31
N LYS A 138 16.31 -4.54 11.20
CA LYS A 138 16.92 -4.56 9.86
C LYS A 138 16.21 -3.65 8.87
N ALA A 139 14.90 -3.51 8.99
CA ALA A 139 14.13 -2.71 8.05
C ALA A 139 12.86 -2.14 8.67
N ILE A 140 12.35 -1.09 8.03
CA ILE A 140 11.08 -0.43 8.34
C ILE A 140 10.24 -0.49 7.06
N VAL A 141 9.05 -1.08 7.13
CA VAL A 141 8.14 -1.18 5.99
C VAL A 141 6.93 -0.28 6.20
N LEU A 142 6.65 0.55 5.20
CA LEU A 142 5.59 1.55 5.20
C LEU A 142 4.54 1.24 4.12
N PRO A 143 3.24 1.23 4.44
CA PRO A 143 2.19 1.18 3.43
C PRO A 143 1.98 2.57 2.81
N VAL A 144 2.27 2.69 1.52
CA VAL A 144 2.08 3.94 0.74
C VAL A 144 1.10 3.72 -0.39
N HIS A 145 0.37 4.77 -0.78
CA HIS A 145 -0.55 4.69 -1.90
C HIS A 145 -0.86 6.04 -2.54
N GLY A 146 -1.19 6.03 -3.83
CA GLY A 146 -1.58 7.22 -4.55
C GLY A 146 -2.32 6.87 -5.83
N TYR A 147 -3.06 7.82 -6.37
CA TYR A 147 -3.79 7.63 -7.60
C TYR A 147 -2.84 7.71 -8.81
N GLY A 148 -2.89 6.68 -9.66
CA GLY A 148 -2.22 6.64 -10.96
C GLY A 148 -3.06 7.31 -12.03
N LEU A 149 -3.33 6.60 -13.12
CA LEU A 149 -4.28 7.04 -14.15
C LEU A 149 -5.67 6.44 -13.93
N TRP A 150 -5.75 5.15 -13.68
CA TRP A 150 -7.00 4.39 -13.64
C TRP A 150 -7.39 3.94 -12.24
N SER A 151 -6.42 3.86 -11.33
CA SER A 151 -6.58 3.20 -10.04
C SER A 151 -5.77 3.86 -8.93
N THR A 152 -6.14 3.57 -7.68
CA THR A 152 -5.25 3.80 -6.54
C THR A 152 -4.22 2.67 -6.50
N MET A 153 -2.95 3.03 -6.55
CA MET A 153 -1.84 2.09 -6.53
C MET A 153 -1.34 1.97 -5.08
N HIS A 154 -1.39 0.78 -4.51
CA HIS A 154 -0.92 0.50 -3.16
C HIS A 154 0.40 -0.27 -3.20
N ALA A 155 1.36 0.20 -2.41
CA ALA A 155 2.68 -0.41 -2.27
C ALA A 155 3.14 -0.52 -0.82
N PHE A 156 4.05 -1.46 -0.60
CA PHE A 156 4.91 -1.47 0.57
C PHE A 156 6.29 -0.93 0.19
N LEU A 157 6.73 0.10 0.91
CA LEU A 157 8.06 0.70 0.81
C LEU A 157 8.90 0.21 1.99
N ALA A 158 9.95 -0.55 1.71
CA ALA A 158 10.91 -1.02 2.70
C ALA A 158 12.13 -0.10 2.72
N LEU A 159 12.50 0.34 3.92
CA LEU A 159 13.62 1.22 4.19
C LEU A 159 14.61 0.57 5.15
N GLU A 160 15.87 0.95 5.05
CA GLU A 160 16.86 0.65 6.08
C GLU A 160 16.53 1.34 7.40
N VAL A 161 17.25 0.96 8.45
CA VAL A 161 17.10 1.54 9.79
C VAL A 161 17.47 3.03 9.87
N ASP A 162 18.15 3.53 8.84
CA ASP A 162 18.42 4.96 8.67
C ASP A 162 17.15 5.76 8.32
N GLY A 163 16.03 5.10 7.99
CA GLY A 163 14.78 5.75 7.62
C GLY A 163 14.86 6.58 6.33
N ASN A 164 15.82 6.28 5.45
CA ASN A 164 16.04 7.02 4.21
C ASN A 164 16.39 6.11 3.01
N THR A 165 17.27 5.13 3.21
CA THR A 165 17.75 4.26 2.13
C THR A 165 16.72 3.18 1.82
N ILE A 166 16.35 3.02 0.55
CA ILE A 166 15.31 2.11 0.10
C ILE A 166 15.89 0.71 -0.08
N ILE A 167 15.30 -0.26 0.62
CA ILE A 167 15.58 -1.70 0.44
C ILE A 167 14.74 -2.25 -0.71
N GLY A 168 13.49 -1.80 -0.84
CA GLY A 168 12.59 -2.31 -1.85
C GLY A 168 11.27 -1.57 -1.93
N LEU A 169 10.64 -1.67 -3.10
CA LEU A 169 9.29 -1.19 -3.37
C LEU A 169 8.49 -2.34 -3.96
N ASN A 170 7.31 -2.61 -3.42
CA ASN A 170 6.45 -3.68 -3.91
C ASN A 170 4.99 -3.22 -3.98
N TYR A 171 4.51 -2.96 -5.21
CA TYR A 171 3.09 -2.75 -5.48
C TYR A 171 2.34 -4.07 -5.34
N TYR A 172 1.21 -4.05 -4.62
CA TYR A 172 0.39 -5.24 -4.35
C TYR A 172 -1.07 -5.08 -4.79
N GLU A 173 -1.52 -3.86 -5.07
CA GLU A 173 -2.84 -3.58 -5.63
C GLU A 173 -2.76 -2.39 -6.56
N GLN A 174 -3.13 -2.59 -7.82
CA GLN A 174 -3.22 -1.56 -8.85
C GLN A 174 -4.14 -2.07 -9.98
N GLY A 175 -4.65 -1.16 -10.80
CA GLY A 175 -5.52 -1.44 -11.94
C GLY A 175 -5.14 -0.63 -13.19
N GLU A 176 -3.86 -0.33 -13.33
CA GLU A 176 -3.29 0.36 -14.49
C GLU A 176 -3.22 -0.60 -15.70
N THR A 177 -3.02 -0.04 -16.90
CA THR A 177 -2.97 -0.84 -18.13
C THR A 177 -1.72 -1.75 -18.14
N PRO A 178 -1.86 -3.09 -18.29
CA PRO A 178 -0.71 -4.00 -18.41
C PRO A 178 0.20 -3.64 -19.58
N GLY A 179 1.52 -3.70 -19.38
CA GLY A 179 2.51 -3.29 -20.39
C GLY A 179 2.73 -1.78 -20.54
N LEU A 180 1.97 -0.96 -19.80
CA LEU A 180 2.14 0.49 -19.70
C LEU A 180 2.30 0.89 -18.22
N GLY A 181 1.23 1.34 -17.57
CA GLY A 181 1.25 1.72 -16.16
C GLY A 181 1.41 0.51 -15.23
N GLY A 182 0.93 -0.67 -15.64
CA GLY A 182 1.12 -1.92 -14.88
C GLY A 182 2.58 -2.33 -14.74
N GLU A 183 3.50 -1.72 -15.50
CA GLU A 183 4.94 -1.94 -15.36
C GLU A 183 5.51 -1.45 -14.01
N ILE A 184 4.72 -0.80 -13.15
CA ILE A 184 5.09 -0.57 -11.74
C ILE A 184 5.34 -1.87 -10.97
N GLU A 185 4.82 -3.01 -11.44
CA GLU A 185 5.09 -4.34 -10.88
C GLU A 185 6.36 -4.99 -11.45
N ASN A 186 6.90 -4.47 -12.56
CA ASN A 186 8.04 -5.05 -13.26
C ASN A 186 9.27 -5.13 -12.33
N PRO A 187 9.83 -6.32 -12.08
CA PRO A 187 11.00 -6.48 -11.20
C PRO A 187 12.19 -5.62 -11.61
N ARG A 188 12.42 -5.40 -12.91
CA ARG A 188 13.52 -4.55 -13.41
C ARG A 188 13.32 -3.08 -13.07
N TRP A 189 12.07 -2.61 -13.11
CA TRP A 189 11.76 -1.23 -12.76
C TRP A 189 11.86 -1.04 -11.24
N ARG A 190 11.27 -1.94 -10.45
CA ARG A 190 11.34 -1.89 -8.98
C ARG A 190 12.78 -1.99 -8.45
N ALA A 191 13.65 -2.76 -9.12
CA ALA A 191 15.07 -2.86 -8.77
C ALA A 191 15.83 -1.52 -8.83
N GLN A 192 15.35 -0.54 -9.61
CA GLN A 192 15.98 0.78 -9.69
C GLN A 192 15.90 1.58 -8.37
N PHE A 193 14.92 1.27 -7.51
CA PHE A 193 14.73 1.93 -6.23
C PHE A 193 15.71 1.44 -5.16
N VAL A 194 16.25 0.23 -5.29
CA VAL A 194 17.12 -0.37 -4.27
C VAL A 194 18.40 0.46 -4.13
N GLY A 195 18.72 0.86 -2.90
CA GLY A 195 19.86 1.72 -2.57
C GLY A 195 19.66 3.20 -2.87
N LYS A 196 18.51 3.62 -3.43
CA LYS A 196 18.17 5.03 -3.57
C LYS A 196 17.76 5.61 -2.21
N GLN A 197 17.88 6.92 -2.06
CA GLN A 197 17.51 7.65 -0.86
C GLN A 197 16.27 8.49 -1.11
N LEU A 198 15.34 8.48 -0.16
CA LEU A 198 14.11 9.27 -0.22
C LEU A 198 14.40 10.77 -0.15
N THR A 199 15.22 11.19 0.83
CA THR A 199 15.44 12.59 1.17
C THR A 199 16.90 13.01 1.01
N ASN A 200 17.10 14.31 0.80
CA ASN A 200 18.42 14.95 0.86
C ASN A 200 18.90 15.12 2.33
N GLU A 201 20.06 15.76 2.51
CA GLU A 201 20.64 16.07 3.83
C GLU A 201 19.77 16.99 4.69
N ALA A 202 18.92 17.81 4.08
CA ALA A 202 17.95 18.66 4.78
C ALA A 202 16.68 17.91 5.22
N GLY A 203 16.54 16.63 4.83
CA GLY A 203 15.36 15.81 5.13
C GLY A 203 14.18 16.08 4.18
N GLU A 204 14.39 16.79 3.08
CA GLU A 204 13.37 17.08 2.06
C GLU A 204 13.35 15.95 1.02
N LEU A 205 12.17 15.62 0.47
CA LEU A 205 12.06 14.61 -0.58
C LEU A 205 12.93 15.00 -1.79
N ALA A 206 13.89 14.13 -2.11
CA ALA A 206 14.79 14.28 -3.24
C ALA A 206 14.54 13.22 -4.32
N LEU A 207 13.93 12.08 -3.95
CA LEU A 207 13.61 11.01 -4.89
C LEU A 207 12.70 11.53 -6.02
N SER A 208 13.17 11.36 -7.24
CA SER A 208 12.54 11.85 -8.47
C SER A 208 12.41 10.75 -9.50
N ILE A 209 11.21 10.60 -10.05
CA ILE A 209 10.91 9.74 -11.18
C ILE A 209 10.98 10.57 -12.44
N LEU A 210 12.00 10.30 -13.27
CA LEU A 210 12.26 11.06 -14.48
C LEU A 210 11.57 10.43 -15.69
N LYS A 211 11.64 11.09 -16.85
CA LYS A 211 11.24 10.43 -18.09
C LYS A 211 12.12 9.19 -18.33
N PRO A 212 11.58 8.11 -18.93
CA PRO A 212 12.35 6.89 -19.17
C PRO A 212 13.65 7.18 -19.93
N GLY A 213 14.78 6.70 -19.41
CA GLY A 213 16.11 6.87 -19.99
C GLY A 213 16.84 8.15 -19.56
N ASN A 214 16.27 8.94 -18.65
CA ASN A 214 16.87 10.20 -18.19
C ASN A 214 17.40 10.13 -16.76
N ALA A 215 17.15 9.06 -16.00
CA ALA A 215 17.74 8.90 -14.68
C ALA A 215 19.24 8.60 -14.79
N ASP A 216 20.06 9.32 -14.03
CA ASP A 216 21.46 8.98 -13.84
C ASP A 216 21.55 7.72 -12.96
N PRO A 217 22.12 6.60 -13.46
CA PRO A 217 22.29 5.38 -12.67
C PRO A 217 23.07 5.60 -11.37
N GLN A 218 24.00 6.57 -11.34
CA GLN A 218 24.83 6.91 -10.18
C GLN A 218 24.13 7.85 -9.20
N SER A 219 23.03 8.49 -9.59
CA SER A 219 22.30 9.38 -8.70
C SER A 219 21.64 8.59 -7.56
N ALA A 220 21.79 9.08 -6.33
CA ALA A 220 21.12 8.50 -5.17
C ALA A 220 19.59 8.70 -5.19
N HIS A 221 19.06 9.58 -6.05
CA HIS A 221 17.67 10.01 -5.96
C HIS A 221 16.88 9.90 -7.26
N GLN A 222 17.48 9.44 -8.36
CA GLN A 222 16.79 9.36 -9.65
C GLN A 222 16.41 7.94 -10.01
N VAL A 223 15.18 7.77 -10.50
CA VAL A 223 14.62 6.53 -11.03
C VAL A 223 13.98 6.83 -12.38
N ASP A 224 14.14 5.93 -13.36
CA ASP A 224 13.47 6.08 -14.64
C ASP A 224 11.96 5.88 -14.49
N GLY A 225 11.19 6.68 -15.23
CA GLY A 225 9.75 6.51 -15.35
C GLY A 225 9.36 5.35 -16.26
N LEU A 226 8.06 5.25 -16.51
CA LEU A 226 7.47 4.18 -17.31
C LEU A 226 7.28 4.62 -18.76
N SER A 227 7.77 3.81 -19.70
CA SER A 227 7.61 4.10 -21.14
C SER A 227 6.13 4.09 -21.54
N GLY A 228 5.67 5.19 -22.15
CA GLY A 228 4.27 5.33 -22.55
C GLY A 228 3.26 5.51 -21.40
N ALA A 229 3.70 5.60 -20.15
CA ALA A 229 2.83 5.68 -18.97
C ALA A 229 3.22 6.81 -18.01
N THR A 230 3.40 8.02 -18.54
CA THR A 230 3.79 9.21 -17.77
C THR A 230 2.80 9.55 -16.64
N LEU A 231 1.49 9.36 -16.84
CA LEU A 231 0.50 9.67 -15.81
C LEU A 231 0.61 8.73 -14.61
N THR A 232 0.81 7.44 -14.85
CA THR A 232 1.10 6.47 -13.79
C THR A 232 2.41 6.81 -13.07
N ALA A 233 3.48 7.12 -13.81
CA ALA A 233 4.77 7.53 -13.24
C ALA A 233 4.65 8.80 -12.36
N ASN A 234 3.87 9.79 -12.80
CA ASN A 234 3.55 10.97 -12.00
C ASN A 234 2.76 10.61 -10.73
N GLY A 235 1.81 9.67 -10.82
CA GLY A 235 1.10 9.14 -9.65
C GLY A 235 2.04 8.50 -8.62
N VAL A 236 3.06 7.77 -9.10
CA VAL A 236 4.11 7.25 -8.21
C VAL A 236 4.90 8.39 -7.58
N GLN A 237 5.32 9.40 -8.34
CA GLN A 237 6.03 10.56 -7.78
C GLN A 237 5.20 11.23 -6.68
N ASN A 238 3.93 11.49 -6.97
CA ASN A 238 2.99 12.12 -6.03
C ASN A 238 2.77 11.27 -4.77
N THR A 239 2.80 9.94 -4.90
CA THR A 239 2.77 9.01 -3.77
C THR A 239 3.94 9.28 -2.82
N PHE A 240 5.17 9.37 -3.34
CA PHE A 240 6.33 9.72 -2.51
C PHE A 240 6.23 11.14 -1.94
N THR A 241 5.83 12.12 -2.76
CA THR A 241 5.63 13.52 -2.32
C THR A 241 4.70 13.61 -1.12
N PHE A 242 3.58 12.88 -1.15
CA PHE A 242 2.63 12.88 -0.05
C PHE A 242 3.14 12.10 1.17
N TRP A 243 3.52 10.83 0.98
CA TRP A 243 3.79 9.93 2.11
C TRP A 243 5.11 10.20 2.82
N ILE A 244 6.07 10.85 2.16
CA ILE A 244 7.34 11.24 2.79
C ILE A 244 7.29 12.69 3.31
N GLY A 245 6.27 13.45 2.91
CA GLY A 245 6.02 14.80 3.41
C GLY A 245 5.42 14.84 4.82
N GLU A 246 5.11 16.06 5.26
CA GLU A 246 4.61 16.36 6.61
C GLU A 246 3.26 15.70 6.94
N ASN A 247 2.41 15.50 5.93
CA ASN A 247 1.10 14.88 6.10
C ASN A 247 1.15 13.34 6.21
N GLY A 248 2.30 12.73 5.91
CA GLY A 248 2.49 11.27 5.87
C GLY A 248 3.44 10.77 6.95
N PHE A 249 4.38 9.92 6.56
CA PHE A 249 5.41 9.35 7.44
C PHE A 249 6.62 10.28 7.65
N GLY A 250 6.65 11.48 7.06
CA GLY A 250 7.76 12.43 7.23
C GLY A 250 8.14 12.67 8.70
N PRO A 251 7.20 13.01 9.60
CA PRO A 251 7.48 13.18 11.03
C PRO A 251 8.04 11.92 11.69
N PHE A 252 7.50 10.74 11.36
CA PHE A 252 7.98 9.46 11.88
C PHE A 252 9.41 9.17 11.43
N LEU A 253 9.69 9.30 10.13
CA LEU A 253 11.02 9.05 9.56
C LEU A 253 12.07 10.04 10.07
N ALA A 254 11.68 11.28 10.37
CA ALA A 254 12.56 12.24 11.03
C ALA A 254 12.98 11.76 12.43
N LYS A 255 12.05 11.20 13.22
CA LYS A 255 12.36 10.60 14.52
C LYS A 255 13.22 9.34 14.39
N VAL A 256 12.97 8.50 13.39
CA VAL A 256 13.81 7.32 13.09
C VAL A 256 15.25 7.75 12.84
N ARG A 257 15.49 8.77 12.00
CA ARG A 257 16.83 9.33 11.73
C ARG A 257 17.53 9.88 12.97
N GLN A 258 16.77 10.27 13.99
CA GLN A 258 17.28 10.72 15.29
C GLN A 258 17.49 9.57 16.30
N GLY A 259 17.30 8.31 15.89
CA GLY A 259 17.56 7.13 16.72
C GLY A 259 16.35 6.63 17.54
N ALA A 260 15.13 7.05 17.21
CA ALA A 260 13.93 6.65 17.97
C ALA A 260 13.67 5.13 18.01
N LEU A 261 14.21 4.36 17.06
CA LEU A 261 14.07 2.90 17.00
C LEU A 261 15.29 2.13 17.51
N SER A 262 16.39 2.83 17.83
CA SER A 262 17.63 2.22 18.34
C SER A 262 17.71 2.22 19.87
N ASN A 263 16.86 3.01 20.54
CA ASN A 263 16.87 3.21 21.99
C ASN A 263 15.65 2.58 22.71
N GLY A 264 15.08 1.51 22.14
CA GLY A 264 13.95 0.77 22.71
C GLY A 264 14.38 -0.29 23.73
#